data_AF-A0A2T3W673-F1
#
_entry.id   AF-A0A2T3W673-F1
#
_cell.length_a   1.000
_cell.length_b   1.000
_cell.length_c   1.000
_cell.angle_alpha   90.00
_cell.angle_beta   90.00
_cell.angle_gamma   90.00
#
_symmetry.space_group_name_H-M   'P 1'
#
loop_
_entity.id
_entity.type
_entity.pdbx_description
1 polymer ?
#
loop_
_entity_poly.entity_id
_entity_poly.type
_entity_poly.pdbx_seq_one_letter_code
_entity_poly.pdbx_strand_id
1 'polypeptide(L)' 'MDTDELIRQRIRVRMQERGLTQAELARQLGIKPPSLAQILSGRRGRVPESLLNVLQALDLQLDALSAQEKRNG' A
#
# COMPACT_ATOMS: atom_id res chain seq x y z
N MET A 1 7.26 15.53 -2.44
CA MET A 1 7.15 14.14 -1.96
C MET A 1 6.64 13.30 -3.11
N ASP A 2 7.30 12.19 -3.42
CA ASP A 2 6.87 11.26 -4.48
C ASP A 2 5.59 10.52 -4.06
N THR A 3 4.65 10.31 -4.99
CA THR A 3 3.37 9.62 -4.74
C THR A 3 3.59 8.23 -4.14
N ASP A 4 4.61 7.52 -4.63
CA ASP A 4 4.98 6.20 -4.12
C ASP A 4 5.43 6.23 -2.66
N GLU A 5 6.17 7.27 -2.25
CA GLU A 5 6.60 7.38 -0.85
C GLU A 5 5.41 7.67 0.08
N LEU A 6 4.47 8.50 -0.38
CA LEU A 6 3.25 8.77 0.37
C LEU A 6 2.40 7.50 0.53
N ILE A 7 2.32 6.66 -0.52
CA ILE A 7 1.67 5.35 -0.46
C ILE A 7 2.36 4.45 0.57
N ARG A 8 3.69 4.30 0.52
CA ARG A 8 4.44 3.48 1.47
C ARG A 8 4.24 3.96 2.91
N GLN A 9 4.23 5.27 3.13
CA GLN A 9 3.97 5.86 4.44
C GLN A 9 2.57 5.47 4.95
N ARG A 10 1.53 5.57 4.11
CA ARG A 10 0.17 5.17 4.49
C ARG A 10 0.08 3.68 4.83
N ILE A 11 0.75 2.82 4.07
CA ILE A 11 0.81 1.38 4.37
C ILE A 11 1.42 1.17 5.76
N ARG A 12 2.55 1.83 6.07
CA ARG A 12 3.20 1.70 7.39
C ARG A 12 2.31 2.20 8.53
N VAL A 13 1.62 3.32 8.35
CA VAL A 13 0.68 3.85 9.34
C VAL A 13 -0.44 2.86 9.61
N ARG A 14 -1.09 2.34 8.56
CA ARG A 14 -2.15 1.34 8.68
C ARG A 14 -1.67 0.05 9.33
N MET A 15 -0.45 -0.38 9.05
CA MET A 15 0.17 -1.50 9.75
C MET A 15 0.34 -1.23 11.24
N GLN A 16 0.83 -0.05 11.63
CA GLN A 16 0.99 0.34 13.03
C GLN A 16 -0.35 0.40 13.76
N GLU A 17 -1.37 1.01 13.15
CA GLU A 17 -2.74 1.08 13.69
C GLU A 17 -3.34 -0.32 13.96
N ARG A 18 -2.98 -1.30 13.13
CA ARG A 18 -3.45 -2.69 13.23
C ARG A 18 -2.50 -3.63 13.99
N GLY A 19 -1.38 -3.12 14.49
CA GLY A 19 -0.35 -3.94 15.15
C GLY A 19 0.29 -4.99 14.24
N LEU A 20 0.31 -4.77 12.93
CA LEU A 20 0.81 -5.73 11.94
C LEU A 20 2.30 -5.53 11.65
N THR A 21 3.02 -6.64 11.57
CA THR A 21 4.38 -6.70 11.02
C THR A 21 4.35 -6.79 9.49
N GLN A 22 5.48 -6.49 8.83
CA GLN A 22 5.59 -6.65 7.37
C GLN A 22 5.41 -8.12 6.95
N ALA A 23 5.85 -9.07 7.76
CA ALA A 23 5.70 -10.49 7.46
C ALA A 23 4.21 -10.91 7.49
N GLU A 24 3.45 -10.43 8.46
CA GLU A 24 2.01 -10.70 8.55
C GLU A 24 1.23 -10.05 7.41
N LEU A 25 1.53 -8.79 7.08
CA LEU A 25 0.92 -8.14 5.93
C LEU A 25 1.24 -8.89 4.63
N ALA A 26 2.51 -9.30 4.43
CA ALA A 26 2.89 -10.08 3.25
C ALA A 26 2.11 -11.41 3.15
N ARG A 27 1.93 -12.11 4.27
CA ARG A 27 1.12 -13.34 4.35
C ARG A 27 -0.35 -13.08 4.00
N GLN A 28 -0.95 -12.01 4.51
CA GLN A 28 -2.34 -11.63 4.19
C GLN A 28 -2.52 -11.29 2.71
N LEU A 29 -1.51 -10.66 2.11
CA LEU A 29 -1.48 -10.30 0.69
C LEU A 29 -1.13 -11.47 -0.23
N GLY A 30 -0.77 -12.64 0.31
CA GLY A 30 -0.32 -13.78 -0.49
C GLY A 30 1.03 -13.56 -1.20
N ILE A 31 1.86 -12.63 -0.72
CA ILE A 31 3.20 -12.35 -1.29
C ILE A 31 4.32 -12.74 -0.33
N LYS A 32 5.54 -12.90 -0.86
CA LYS A 32 6.70 -13.24 -0.03
C LYS A 32 7.12 -12.02 0.81
N PRO A 33 7.46 -12.19 2.11
CA PRO A 33 7.91 -11.08 2.96
C PRO A 33 9.06 -10.22 2.39
N PRO A 34 10.10 -10.80 1.74
CA PRO A 34 11.15 -10.01 1.09
C PRO A 34 10.62 -9.11 -0.03
N SER A 35 9.57 -9.53 -0.74
CA SER A 35 8.95 -8.73 -1.79
C SER A 35 8.26 -7.50 -1.22
N LEU A 36 7.51 -7.66 -0.13
CA LEU A 36 6.89 -6.52 0.55
C LEU A 36 7.96 -5.56 1.12
N ALA A 37 9.02 -6.07 1.73
CA ALA A 37 10.11 -5.26 2.25
C ALA A 37 10.81 -4.43 1.16
N GLN A 38 11.02 -5.00 -0.03
CA GLN A 38 11.57 -4.27 -1.18
C GLN A 38 10.63 -3.16 -1.68
N ILE A 39 9.32 -3.38 -1.63
CA ILE A 39 8.33 -2.38 -2.03
C ILE A 39 8.30 -1.24 -1.01
N LEU A 40 8.22 -1.57 0.29
CA LEU A 40 8.17 -0.58 1.37
C LEU A 40 9.48 0.18 1.54
N SER A 41 10.64 -0.38 1.18
CA SER A 41 11.92 0.34 1.21
C SER A 41 12.13 1.28 0.02
N GLY A 42 11.27 1.22 -1.02
CA GLY A 42 11.44 1.98 -2.25
C GLY A 42 12.53 1.44 -3.20
N ARG A 43 13.21 0.34 -2.83
CA ARG A 43 14.25 -0.28 -3.67
C ARG A 43 13.72 -0.80 -5.01
N ARG A 44 12.43 -1.11 -5.10
CA ARG A 44 11.74 -1.52 -6.35
C ARG A 44 11.33 -0.35 -7.26
N GLY A 45 11.56 0.90 -6.86
CA GLY A 45 10.98 2.06 -7.54
C GLY A 45 9.47 2.11 -7.27
N ARG A 46 8.64 2.10 -8.32
CA ARG A 46 7.19 2.28 -8.21
C ARG A 46 6.49 1.21 -7.37
N VAL A 47 5.46 1.62 -6.64
CA VAL A 47 4.56 0.70 -5.94
C VAL A 47 3.70 -0.01 -6.97
N PRO A 48 3.65 -1.36 -6.99
CA PRO A 48 2.82 -2.09 -7.94
C PRO A 48 1.33 -1.81 -7.73
N GLU A 49 0.60 -1.57 -8.82
CA GLU A 49 -0.86 -1.37 -8.79
C GLU A 49 -1.59 -2.58 -8.18
N SER A 50 -1.10 -3.79 -8.42
CA SER A 50 -1.65 -5.00 -7.81
C SER A 50 -1.59 -4.96 -6.28
N LEU A 51 -0.55 -4.35 -5.68
CA LEU A 51 -0.47 -4.20 -4.23
C LEU A 51 -1.54 -3.20 -3.74
N LEU A 52 -1.76 -2.10 -4.48
CA LEU A 52 -2.80 -1.13 -4.15
C LEU A 52 -4.19 -1.76 -4.19
N ASN A 53 -4.49 -2.56 -5.22
CA ASN A 53 -5.77 -3.23 -5.38
C ASN A 53 -6.03 -4.22 -4.24
N VAL A 54 -5.03 -5.00 -3.84
CA VAL A 54 -5.18 -5.94 -2.72
C VAL A 54 -5.32 -5.19 -1.40
N LEU A 55 -4.55 -4.11 -1.17
CA LEU A 55 -4.71 -3.29 0.03
C LEU A 55 -6.09 -2.63 0.10
N GLN A 56 -6.61 -2.09 -1.01
CA GLN A 56 -7.98 -1.55 -1.06
C GLN A 56 -9.03 -2.62 -0.76
N ALA A 57 -8.83 -3.86 -1.25
CA ALA A 57 -9.74 -4.97 -1.00
C ALA A 57 -9.68 -5.45 0.48
N LEU A 58 -8.49 -5.45 1.09
CA LEU A 58 -8.28 -5.84 2.50
C LEU A 58 -8.66 -4.72 3.49
N ASP A 59 -8.63 -3.47 3.05
CA ASP A 59 -8.76 -2.27 3.87
C ASP A 59 -9.94 -1.40 3.42
N LEU A 60 -11.05 -1.98 2.92
CA LEU A 60 -12.24 -1.28 2.42
C LEU A 60 -12.39 0.11 3.09
N GLN A 61 -11.90 1.13 2.36
CA GLN A 61 -11.54 2.49 2.78
C GLN A 61 -10.06 2.75 3.21
N LEU A 62 -9.13 2.49 2.28
CA LEU A 62 -8.07 3.49 2.01
C LEU A 62 -8.80 4.73 1.49
N ASP A 63 -9.31 5.56 2.40
CA ASP A 63 -10.12 6.74 2.07
C ASP A 63 -9.49 7.53 0.93
N ALA A 64 -10.15 7.43 -0.22
CA ALA A 64 -9.99 8.12 -1.49
C ALA A 64 -8.83 9.14 -1.53
N LEU A 65 -7.61 8.65 -1.74
CA LEU A 65 -6.58 9.39 -2.48
C LEU A 65 -6.50 8.92 -3.93
N SER A 66 -7.66 8.64 -4.51
CA SER A 66 -7.97 9.17 -5.83
C SER A 66 -8.44 10.61 -5.59
N ALA A 67 -7.53 11.59 -5.63
CA ALA A 67 -7.50 12.49 -6.78
C ALA A 67 -8.88 12.56 -7.43
N GLN A 68 -9.62 13.61 -7.10
CA GLN A 68 -10.86 13.99 -7.78
C GLN A 68 -10.55 14.33 -9.24
N GLU A 69 -10.28 13.33 -10.07
CA GLU A 69 -10.46 13.38 -11.52
C GLU A 69 -11.80 12.73 -11.84
N LYS A 70 -12.86 13.32 -11.25
CA LYS A 70 -14.23 13.19 -11.74
C LYS A 70 -14.86 14.58 -11.79
N ARG A 71 -14.70 15.21 -12.95
CA ARG A 71 -15.68 16.05 -13.65
C ARG A 71 -15.14 16.26 -15.07
N ASN A 72 -14.96 15.19 -15.84
CA ASN A 72 -15.91 14.93 -16.92
C ASN A 72 -17.37 14.93 -16.47
N GLY A 73 -18.04 16.02 -16.82
CA GLY A 73 -19.44 16.33 -16.63
C GLY A 73 -19.65 17.75 -17.12
#